data_AF-A0A821A117-F1
#
_entry.id   AF-A0A821A117-F1
#
_cell.length_a   1.000
_cell.length_b   1.000
_cell.length_c   1.000
_cell.angle_alpha   90.00
_cell.angle_beta   90.00
_cell.angle_gamma   90.00
#
_symmetry.space_group_name_H-M   'P 1'
#
loop_
_entity.id
_entity.type
_entity.pdbx_description
1 polymer ?
#
loop_
_entity_poly.entity_id
_entity_poly.type
_entity_poly.pdbx_seq_one_letter_code
_entity_poly.pdbx_strand_id
1 'polypeptide(L)'
;INYIHISIHEIWLRTLIDICHAEERLQTTMNSPENDLQLLCDNLAEAGSFYESSLIQMPTRLSIDDNEHSIDATFDFERAYCDIRSSIIHQFYELIHTIYQYDLGMISFDLLGKRMLSMMAKRFSTISSKINDIQQSCFDGDTQTLWCLSFNRFLCDIIASVIERIVRNLPLDKTTWQDRLNEMSWRDGFTEQMFIRFRHIIDFVCTRLHSKKTTKKNINIDEELAILQYLASSLITIPPSIPRMFFQKLQQTVVKLVVSPNENEDRPVHESDALLPVQIHGEIDATYHQLPLRTVKQVFVEVLTSQEMNKKTKTKVSTLDQITDDDSYREAKASLFSAGSSLSKITDNENDHYENVILNEELKDNRFHAGFILHLGTVTHYNIHVRVSFEDNNGQRWTNVAEKTICIKLNNRRQNRSAVATRPSLQQIRSTGATN
;
A
#
# COMPACT_ATOMS: atom_id res chain seq x y z
N ILE A 1 -30.65 -20.77 4.65
CA ILE A 1 -29.35 -20.07 4.58
C ILE A 1 -28.40 -20.92 5.41
N ASN A 2 -27.75 -21.89 4.77
CA ASN A 2 -26.78 -22.76 5.43
C ASN A 2 -25.48 -21.96 5.56
N TYR A 3 -25.26 -21.35 6.72
CA TYR A 3 -23.95 -20.83 7.07
C TYR A 3 -23.01 -22.04 7.18
N ILE A 4 -22.25 -22.29 6.11
CA ILE A 4 -21.09 -23.16 6.21
C ILE A 4 -20.15 -22.41 7.14
N HIS A 5 -19.99 -22.91 8.37
CA HIS A 5 -18.88 -22.56 9.25
C HIS A 5 -17.61 -23.07 8.56
N ILE A 6 -17.13 -22.32 7.56
CA ILE A 6 -15.81 -22.55 6.96
C ILE A 6 -14.82 -22.14 8.05
N SER A 7 -14.05 -23.11 8.54
CA SER A 7 -13.02 -22.83 9.54
C SER A 7 -11.97 -21.90 8.96
N ILE A 8 -11.32 -21.09 9.81
CA ILE A 8 -10.20 -20.24 9.40
C ILE A 8 -9.08 -21.04 8.72
N HIS A 9 -8.88 -22.28 9.14
CA HIS A 9 -7.93 -23.21 8.53
C HIS A 9 -8.32 -23.62 7.11
N GLU A 10 -9.61 -23.77 6.82
CA GLU A 10 -10.08 -24.10 5.48
C GLU A 10 -9.90 -22.92 4.52
N ILE A 11 -10.19 -21.68 4.96
CA ILE A 11 -9.91 -20.47 4.17
C ILE A 11 -8.41 -20.37 3.87
N TRP A 12 -7.59 -20.61 4.89
CA TRP A 12 -6.14 -20.60 4.76
C TRP A 12 -5.62 -21.64 3.76
N LEU A 13 -6.10 -22.88 3.84
CA LEU A 13 -5.68 -23.95 2.95
C LEU A 13 -6.11 -23.70 1.50
N ARG A 14 -7.34 -23.22 1.28
CA ARG A 14 -7.81 -22.86 -0.07
C ARG A 14 -6.98 -21.73 -0.68
N THR A 15 -6.66 -20.71 0.11
CA THR A 15 -5.75 -19.63 -0.26
C THR A 15 -4.39 -20.17 -0.68
N LEU A 16 -3.80 -21.06 0.12
CA LEU A 16 -2.49 -21.66 -0.20
C LEU A 16 -2.54 -22.51 -1.47
N ILE A 17 -3.63 -23.25 -1.70
CA ILE A 17 -3.82 -24.05 -2.92
C ILE A 17 -3.84 -23.15 -4.14
N ASP A 18 -4.61 -22.06 -4.10
CA ASP A 18 -4.68 -21.08 -5.20
C ASP A 18 -3.29 -20.46 -5.47
N ILE A 19 -2.56 -20.05 -4.43
CA ILE A 19 -1.18 -19.52 -4.57
C ILE A 19 -0.25 -20.57 -5.20
N CYS A 20 -0.32 -21.83 -4.77
CA CYS A 20 0.47 -22.91 -5.34
C CYS A 20 0.14 -23.13 -6.82
N HIS A 21 -1.14 -23.13 -7.20
CA HIS A 21 -1.55 -23.24 -8.60
C HIS A 21 -1.06 -22.05 -9.43
N ALA A 22 -1.12 -20.83 -8.88
CA ALA A 22 -0.60 -19.65 -9.55
C ALA A 22 0.91 -19.80 -9.87
N GLU A 23 1.71 -20.16 -8.86
CA GLU A 23 3.16 -20.31 -9.03
C GLU A 23 3.53 -21.52 -9.89
N GLU A 24 2.75 -22.59 -9.87
CA GLU A 24 2.89 -23.72 -10.81
C GLU A 24 2.71 -23.28 -12.26
N ARG A 25 1.70 -22.45 -12.56
CA ARG A 25 1.47 -21.91 -13.92
C ARG A 25 2.58 -20.98 -14.39
N LEU A 26 3.19 -20.22 -13.49
CA LEU A 26 4.35 -19.41 -13.85
C LEU A 26 5.57 -20.28 -14.17
N GLN A 27 5.75 -21.39 -13.43
CA GLN A 27 6.86 -22.33 -13.65
C GLN A 27 6.72 -23.18 -14.90
N THR A 28 5.51 -23.61 -15.30
CA THR A 28 5.31 -24.35 -16.56
C THR A 28 5.81 -23.54 -17.76
N THR A 29 5.75 -22.21 -17.67
CA THR A 29 6.26 -21.31 -18.70
C THR A 29 7.78 -21.33 -18.85
N MET A 30 8.54 -21.65 -17.79
CA MET A 30 10.00 -21.83 -17.89
C MET A 30 10.39 -22.98 -18.83
N ASN A 31 9.52 -24.00 -18.95
CA ASN A 31 9.81 -25.23 -19.67
C ASN A 31 9.28 -25.21 -21.11
N SER A 32 8.59 -24.13 -21.50
CA SER A 32 8.09 -23.91 -22.86
C SER A 32 9.21 -23.46 -23.81
N PRO A 33 9.12 -23.74 -25.13
CA PRO A 33 10.00 -23.09 -26.11
C PRO A 33 10.04 -21.57 -25.90
N GLU A 34 11.26 -20.99 -25.94
CA GLU A 34 11.62 -19.63 -25.49
C GLU A 34 10.83 -18.46 -26.13
N ASN A 35 9.89 -18.72 -27.05
CA ASN A 35 9.21 -17.70 -27.84
C ASN A 35 7.67 -17.83 -27.93
N ASP A 36 7.02 -18.74 -27.18
CA ASP A 36 5.54 -18.78 -27.20
C ASP A 36 4.94 -17.70 -26.28
N LEU A 37 4.83 -16.49 -26.83
CA LEU A 37 4.25 -15.33 -26.13
C LEU A 37 2.78 -15.51 -25.81
N GLN A 38 2.04 -16.24 -26.64
CA GLN A 38 0.61 -16.48 -26.40
C GLN A 38 0.44 -17.39 -25.19
N LEU A 39 1.17 -18.52 -25.14
CA LEU A 39 1.14 -19.42 -23.99
C LEU A 39 1.56 -18.72 -22.70
N LEU A 40 2.59 -17.85 -22.76
CA LEU A 40 3.00 -17.05 -21.61
C LEU A 40 1.90 -16.07 -21.16
N CYS A 41 1.20 -15.42 -22.08
CA CYS A 41 0.06 -14.56 -21.74
C CYS A 41 -1.06 -15.36 -21.07
N ASP A 42 -1.39 -16.54 -21.59
CA ASP A 42 -2.45 -17.40 -21.05
C ASP A 42 -2.09 -17.88 -19.63
N ASN A 43 -0.84 -18.31 -19.42
CA ASN A 43 -0.36 -18.72 -18.10
C ASN A 43 -0.34 -17.56 -17.10
N LEU A 44 0.02 -16.34 -17.53
CA LEU A 44 0.00 -15.16 -16.66
C LEU A 44 -1.42 -14.75 -16.30
N ALA A 45 -2.37 -14.83 -17.24
CA ALA A 45 -3.77 -14.54 -16.99
C ALA A 45 -4.37 -15.54 -15.98
N GLU A 46 -4.08 -16.82 -16.15
CA GLU A 46 -4.52 -17.88 -15.24
C GLU A 46 -3.88 -17.72 -13.84
N ALA A 47 -2.56 -17.50 -13.76
CA ALA A 47 -1.88 -17.24 -12.51
C ALA A 47 -2.44 -16.01 -11.77
N GLY A 48 -2.72 -14.93 -12.50
CA GLY A 48 -3.36 -13.74 -11.95
C GLY A 48 -4.73 -14.03 -11.35
N SER A 49 -5.53 -14.88 -12.01
CA SER A 49 -6.87 -15.26 -11.54
C SER A 49 -6.85 -16.03 -10.22
N PHE A 50 -5.84 -16.89 -10.01
CA PHE A 50 -5.66 -17.61 -8.74
C PHE A 50 -5.31 -16.66 -7.57
N TYR A 51 -4.44 -15.67 -7.81
CA TYR A 51 -4.15 -14.65 -6.79
C TYR A 51 -5.36 -13.76 -6.48
N GLU A 52 -6.16 -13.39 -7.50
CA GLU A 52 -7.42 -12.67 -7.29
C GLU A 52 -8.42 -13.50 -6.48
N SER A 53 -8.53 -14.80 -6.77
CA SER A 53 -9.35 -15.74 -5.99
C SER A 53 -8.91 -15.80 -4.52
N SER A 54 -7.60 -15.89 -4.26
CA SER A 54 -7.03 -15.88 -2.91
C SER A 54 -7.39 -14.61 -2.13
N LEU A 55 -7.33 -13.44 -2.79
CA LEU A 55 -7.67 -12.15 -2.18
C LEU A 55 -9.15 -12.03 -1.79
N ILE A 56 -10.04 -12.63 -2.57
CA ILE A 56 -11.47 -12.66 -2.31
C ILE A 56 -11.77 -13.58 -1.12
N GLN A 57 -11.06 -14.69 -1.01
CA GLN A 57 -11.25 -15.69 0.05
C GLN A 57 -10.75 -15.22 1.42
N MET A 58 -9.65 -14.46 1.47
CA MET A 58 -9.09 -13.94 2.73
C MET A 58 -9.92 -12.75 3.27
N PRO A 59 -10.54 -12.85 4.46
CA PRO A 59 -11.25 -11.72 5.05
C PRO A 59 -10.28 -10.67 5.59
N THR A 60 -10.71 -9.41 5.70
CA THR A 60 -9.90 -8.34 6.31
C THR A 60 -9.70 -8.59 7.80
N ARG A 61 -10.73 -9.09 8.47
CA ARG A 61 -10.70 -9.47 9.88
C ARG A 61 -11.63 -10.66 10.07
N LEU A 62 -11.13 -11.69 10.72
CA LEU A 62 -11.95 -12.78 11.23
C LEU A 62 -11.94 -12.68 12.75
N SER A 63 -13.10 -12.38 13.32
CA SER A 63 -13.37 -12.56 14.73
C SER A 63 -14.20 -13.83 14.86
N ILE A 64 -13.62 -14.85 15.49
CA ILE A 64 -14.36 -16.05 15.87
C ILE A 64 -14.73 -15.87 17.34
N ASP A 65 -15.99 -15.54 17.60
CA ASP A 65 -16.56 -15.54 18.95
C ASP A 65 -16.91 -16.98 19.33
N ASP A 66 -15.91 -17.75 19.75
CA ASP A 66 -16.16 -18.93 20.58
C ASP A 66 -16.21 -18.46 22.03
N ASN A 67 -17.25 -18.86 22.78
CA ASN A 67 -17.67 -18.37 24.12
C ASN A 67 -16.58 -18.30 25.22
N GLU A 68 -15.32 -18.67 24.95
CA GLU A 68 -14.18 -18.54 25.87
C GLU A 68 -12.92 -17.91 25.25
N HIS A 69 -12.79 -17.78 23.92
CA HIS A 69 -11.58 -17.30 23.26
C HIS A 69 -11.91 -16.57 21.94
N SER A 70 -11.96 -15.24 21.94
CA SER A 70 -12.04 -14.48 20.68
C SER A 70 -10.68 -14.54 19.98
N ILE A 71 -10.57 -15.30 18.89
CA ILE A 71 -9.39 -15.21 18.02
C ILE A 71 -9.67 -14.12 17.00
N ASP A 72 -9.05 -12.95 17.18
CA ASP A 72 -8.94 -11.92 16.16
C ASP A 72 -7.75 -12.28 15.25
N ALA A 73 -8.03 -12.87 14.10
CA ALA A 73 -7.03 -13.10 13.06
C ALA A 73 -7.10 -11.98 12.02
N THR A 74 -5.99 -11.27 11.83
CA THR A 74 -5.81 -10.34 10.71
C THR A 74 -4.88 -10.97 9.67
N PHE A 75 -5.28 -10.86 8.41
CA PHE A 75 -4.55 -11.35 7.23
C PHE A 75 -3.85 -10.20 6.50
N ASP A 76 -3.46 -9.14 7.24
CA ASP A 76 -3.06 -7.87 6.64
C ASP A 76 -1.84 -8.04 5.74
N PHE A 77 -0.84 -8.79 6.20
CA PHE A 77 0.37 -9.04 5.41
C PHE A 77 0.09 -9.98 4.24
N GLU A 78 -0.67 -11.06 4.46
CA GLU A 78 -0.95 -12.07 3.45
C GLU A 78 -1.77 -11.50 2.30
N ARG A 79 -2.78 -10.67 2.62
CA ARG A 79 -3.54 -9.93 1.61
C ARG A 79 -2.67 -8.91 0.89
N ALA A 80 -1.88 -8.13 1.62
CA ALA A 80 -0.97 -7.16 1.01
C ALA A 80 0.03 -7.84 0.05
N TYR A 81 0.56 -8.99 0.44
CA TYR A 81 1.47 -9.79 -0.39
C TYR A 81 0.75 -10.32 -1.64
N CYS A 82 -0.44 -10.90 -1.50
CA CYS A 82 -1.21 -11.40 -2.65
C CYS A 82 -1.63 -10.26 -3.61
N ASP A 83 -1.96 -9.09 -3.09
CA ASP A 83 -2.30 -7.90 -3.88
C ASP A 83 -1.09 -7.39 -4.69
N ILE A 84 0.09 -7.31 -4.05
CA ILE A 84 1.35 -7.02 -4.75
C ILE A 84 1.56 -8.05 -5.86
N ARG A 85 1.48 -9.35 -5.53
CA ARG A 85 1.87 -10.41 -6.45
C ARG A 85 0.92 -10.47 -7.64
N SER A 86 -0.39 -10.34 -7.41
CA SER A 86 -1.40 -10.17 -8.46
C SER A 86 -1.09 -8.95 -9.33
N SER A 87 -0.79 -7.80 -8.71
CA SER A 87 -0.46 -6.56 -9.42
C SER A 87 0.78 -6.74 -10.31
N ILE A 88 1.84 -7.39 -9.82
CA ILE A 88 3.05 -7.70 -10.59
C ILE A 88 2.67 -8.57 -11.80
N ILE A 89 2.03 -9.71 -11.57
CA ILE A 89 1.66 -10.65 -12.65
C ILE A 89 0.83 -9.95 -13.72
N HIS A 90 -0.16 -9.14 -13.31
CA HIS A 90 -0.98 -8.37 -14.24
C HIS A 90 -0.15 -7.36 -15.06
N GLN A 91 0.80 -6.65 -14.46
CA GLN A 91 1.65 -5.74 -15.23
C GLN A 91 2.61 -6.46 -16.19
N PHE A 92 3.09 -7.65 -15.83
CA PHE A 92 3.87 -8.48 -16.75
C PHE A 92 3.02 -8.99 -17.92
N TYR A 93 1.79 -9.45 -17.64
CA TYR A 93 0.83 -9.82 -18.68
C TYR A 93 0.60 -8.68 -19.67
N GLU A 94 0.26 -7.48 -19.18
CA GLU A 94 0.01 -6.32 -20.02
C GLU A 94 1.22 -5.96 -20.89
N LEU A 95 2.41 -5.98 -20.30
CA LEU A 95 3.67 -5.70 -21.01
C LEU A 95 3.93 -6.72 -22.12
N ILE A 96 3.87 -8.00 -21.80
CA ILE A 96 4.14 -9.08 -22.77
C ILE A 96 3.08 -9.08 -23.87
N HIS A 97 1.82 -8.91 -23.52
CA HIS A 97 0.71 -8.80 -24.47
C HIS A 97 0.88 -7.59 -25.40
N THR A 98 1.34 -6.44 -24.89
CA THR A 98 1.62 -5.26 -25.71
C THR A 98 2.76 -5.50 -26.70
N ILE A 99 3.82 -6.20 -26.28
CA ILE A 99 4.92 -6.60 -27.17
C ILE A 99 4.41 -7.59 -28.22
N TYR A 100 3.60 -8.57 -27.84
CA TYR A 100 2.99 -9.53 -28.76
C TYR A 100 2.11 -8.83 -29.82
N GLN A 101 1.30 -7.84 -29.41
CA GLN A 101 0.50 -7.03 -30.33
C GLN A 101 1.36 -6.18 -31.28
N TYR A 102 2.54 -5.74 -30.83
CA TYR A 102 3.51 -5.07 -31.69
C TYR A 102 4.09 -6.03 -32.73
N ASP A 103 4.49 -7.24 -32.33
CA ASP A 103 5.04 -8.26 -33.23
C ASP A 103 4.04 -8.68 -34.32
N LEU A 104 2.74 -8.69 -33.98
CA LEU A 104 1.65 -8.92 -34.93
C LEU A 104 1.36 -7.72 -35.85
N GLY A 105 2.03 -6.58 -35.66
CA GLY A 105 1.78 -5.34 -36.39
C GLY A 105 0.45 -4.66 -36.05
N MET A 106 -0.21 -5.04 -34.94
CA MET A 106 -1.46 -4.42 -34.51
C MET A 106 -1.24 -3.07 -33.82
N ILE A 107 -0.06 -2.88 -33.21
CA ILE A 107 0.38 -1.63 -32.59
C ILE A 107 1.68 -1.19 -33.27
N SER A 108 1.79 0.09 -33.61
CA SER A 108 3.05 0.69 -34.08
C SER A 108 3.83 1.32 -32.93
N PHE A 109 5.17 1.34 -33.00
CA PHE A 109 6.03 2.06 -32.06
C PHE A 109 6.12 3.56 -32.36
N ASP A 110 4.97 4.18 -32.56
CA ASP A 110 4.81 5.60 -32.77
C ASP A 110 4.63 6.32 -31.41
N LEU A 111 4.01 7.51 -31.44
CA LEU A 111 3.72 8.24 -30.22
C LEU A 111 2.79 7.46 -29.26
N LEU A 112 1.87 6.65 -29.79
CA LEU A 112 0.92 5.89 -28.99
C LEU A 112 1.62 4.71 -28.31
N GLY A 113 2.40 3.92 -29.05
CA GLY A 113 3.17 2.80 -28.49
C GLY A 113 4.15 3.26 -27.40
N LYS A 114 4.84 4.38 -27.62
CA LYS A 114 5.72 4.99 -26.60
C LYS A 114 4.96 5.46 -25.36
N ARG A 115 3.75 6.01 -25.53
CA ARG A 115 2.90 6.43 -24.41
C ARG A 115 2.42 5.22 -23.60
N MET A 116 2.01 4.13 -24.27
CA MET A 116 1.60 2.88 -23.60
C MET A 116 2.73 2.34 -22.72
N LEU A 117 3.93 2.18 -23.29
CA LEU A 117 5.10 1.75 -22.52
C LEU A 117 5.42 2.72 -21.37
N SER A 118 5.40 4.03 -21.58
CA SER A 118 5.64 4.98 -20.48
C SER A 118 4.61 4.88 -19.35
N MET A 119 3.34 4.57 -19.66
CA MET A 119 2.33 4.29 -18.64
C MET A 119 2.65 3.01 -17.86
N MET A 120 3.13 1.95 -18.54
CA MET A 120 3.56 0.72 -17.88
C MET A 120 4.74 0.95 -16.94
N ALA A 121 5.75 1.71 -17.36
CA ALA A 121 6.87 2.06 -16.49
C ALA A 121 6.40 2.74 -15.19
N LYS A 122 5.45 3.69 -15.29
CA LYS A 122 4.85 4.33 -14.12
C LYS A 122 4.09 3.36 -13.22
N ARG A 123 3.36 2.39 -13.80
CA ARG A 123 2.65 1.35 -13.04
C ARG A 123 3.63 0.45 -12.28
N PHE A 124 4.72 0.02 -12.92
CA PHE A 124 5.79 -0.72 -12.24
C PHE A 124 6.45 0.09 -11.11
N SER A 125 6.76 1.37 -11.33
CA SER A 125 7.27 2.24 -10.26
C SER A 125 6.27 2.41 -9.11
N THR A 126 4.97 2.46 -9.41
CA THR A 126 3.91 2.54 -8.40
C THR A 126 3.86 1.26 -7.56
N ILE A 127 3.95 0.09 -8.20
CA ILE A 127 4.03 -1.21 -7.50
C ILE A 127 5.30 -1.28 -6.64
N SER A 128 6.44 -0.86 -7.17
CA SER A 128 7.70 -0.77 -6.41
C SER A 128 7.55 0.08 -5.14
N SER A 129 6.89 1.24 -5.24
CA SER A 129 6.58 2.08 -4.06
C SER A 129 5.70 1.34 -3.06
N LYS A 130 4.60 0.69 -3.51
CA LYS A 130 3.73 -0.09 -2.62
C LYS A 130 4.48 -1.21 -1.89
N ILE A 131 5.38 -1.90 -2.59
CA ILE A 131 6.22 -2.96 -1.99
C ILE A 131 7.14 -2.35 -0.93
N ASN A 132 7.72 -1.18 -1.19
CA ASN A 132 8.52 -0.46 -0.20
C ASN A 132 7.69 -0.06 1.02
N ASP A 133 6.47 0.43 0.83
CA ASP A 133 5.59 0.83 1.92
C ASP A 133 5.25 -0.37 2.82
N ILE A 134 4.94 -1.52 2.21
CA ILE A 134 4.71 -2.79 2.91
C ILE A 134 6.00 -3.25 3.61
N GLN A 135 7.15 -3.19 2.93
CA GLN A 135 8.43 -3.52 3.54
C GLN A 135 8.71 -2.66 4.78
N GLN A 136 8.42 -1.36 4.73
CA GLN A 136 8.62 -0.44 5.85
C GLN A 136 7.59 -0.63 6.98
N SER A 137 6.40 -1.15 6.70
CA SER A 137 5.42 -1.52 7.73
C SER A 137 5.71 -2.90 8.35
N CYS A 138 6.55 -3.71 7.72
CA CYS A 138 6.90 -5.07 8.18
C CYS A 138 8.06 -5.09 9.19
N PHE A 139 7.95 -4.33 10.29
CA PHE A 139 8.98 -4.29 11.35
C PHE A 139 9.33 -5.68 11.90
N ASP A 140 8.33 -6.57 12.00
CA ASP A 140 8.48 -7.92 12.52
C ASP A 140 8.90 -8.97 11.46
N GLY A 141 9.03 -8.58 10.19
CA GLY A 141 9.38 -9.50 9.12
C GLY A 141 10.81 -10.00 9.24
N ASP A 142 11.08 -11.29 9.09
CA ASP A 142 12.45 -11.80 9.15
C ASP A 142 13.30 -11.38 7.93
N THR A 143 14.61 -11.70 7.95
CA THR A 143 15.51 -11.35 6.85
C THR A 143 15.04 -11.92 5.50
N GLN A 144 14.48 -13.15 5.48
CA GLN A 144 14.02 -13.79 4.26
C GLN A 144 12.78 -13.09 3.69
N THR A 145 11.85 -12.69 4.54
CA THR A 145 10.66 -11.92 4.20
C THR A 145 11.04 -10.58 3.57
N LEU A 146 11.93 -9.83 4.21
CA LEU A 146 12.38 -8.54 3.70
C LEU A 146 13.20 -8.67 2.41
N TRP A 147 13.99 -9.74 2.28
CA TRP A 147 14.70 -10.06 1.05
C TRP A 147 13.71 -10.31 -0.09
N CYS A 148 12.67 -11.10 0.13
CA CYS A 148 11.65 -11.38 -0.89
C CYS A 148 10.94 -10.09 -1.35
N LEU A 149 10.56 -9.21 -0.42
CA LEU A 149 9.98 -7.90 -0.77
C LEU A 149 10.97 -7.03 -1.55
N SER A 150 12.23 -6.97 -1.10
CA SER A 150 13.29 -6.22 -1.80
C SER A 150 13.54 -6.74 -3.21
N PHE A 151 13.46 -8.05 -3.40
CA PHE A 151 13.61 -8.71 -4.70
C PHE A 151 12.47 -8.34 -5.65
N ASN A 152 11.21 -8.48 -5.20
CA ASN A 152 10.03 -8.09 -6.01
C ASN A 152 10.04 -6.61 -6.38
N ARG A 153 10.44 -5.75 -5.44
CA ARG A 153 10.64 -4.31 -5.69
C ARG A 153 11.69 -4.08 -6.78
N PHE A 154 12.83 -4.74 -6.66
CA PHE A 154 13.92 -4.58 -7.62
C PHE A 154 13.54 -5.03 -9.03
N LEU A 155 12.81 -6.14 -9.14
CA LEU A 155 12.26 -6.61 -10.41
C LEU A 155 11.38 -5.54 -11.08
N CYS A 156 10.50 -4.87 -10.32
CA CYS A 156 9.67 -3.78 -10.85
C CYS A 156 10.51 -2.57 -11.29
N ASP A 157 11.51 -2.17 -10.48
CA ASP A 157 12.40 -1.04 -10.79
C ASP A 157 13.19 -1.24 -12.08
N ILE A 158 13.69 -2.47 -12.30
CA ILE A 158 14.47 -2.81 -13.49
C ILE A 158 13.61 -2.72 -14.74
N ILE A 159 12.41 -3.32 -14.74
CA ILE A 159 11.49 -3.25 -15.87
C ILE A 159 11.14 -1.80 -16.18
N ALA A 160 10.78 -1.01 -15.16
CA ALA A 160 10.46 0.42 -15.34
C ALA A 160 11.64 1.19 -15.96
N SER A 161 12.86 0.96 -15.48
CA SER A 161 14.06 1.63 -15.98
C SER A 161 14.43 1.23 -17.41
N VAL A 162 14.28 -0.06 -17.78
CA VAL A 162 14.47 -0.52 -19.17
C VAL A 162 13.41 0.08 -20.09
N ILE A 163 12.15 0.14 -19.68
CA ILE A 163 11.12 0.81 -20.47
C ILE A 163 11.45 2.30 -20.67
N GLU A 164 11.86 3.01 -19.61
CA GLU A 164 12.22 4.43 -19.72
C GLU A 164 13.48 4.64 -20.58
N ARG A 165 14.44 3.71 -20.56
CA ARG A 165 15.58 3.67 -21.50
C ARG A 165 15.12 3.60 -22.95
N ILE A 166 14.15 2.73 -23.26
CA ILE A 166 13.64 2.52 -24.63
C ILE A 166 12.82 3.73 -25.08
N VAL A 167 11.92 4.22 -24.23
CA VAL A 167 10.99 5.31 -24.57
C VAL A 167 11.71 6.66 -24.65
N ARG A 168 12.60 6.96 -23.69
CA ARG A 168 13.21 8.30 -23.53
C ARG A 168 14.69 8.35 -23.90
N ASN A 169 15.31 7.23 -24.26
CA ASN A 169 16.74 7.13 -24.51
C ASN A 169 17.59 7.56 -23.30
N LEU A 170 17.11 7.31 -22.08
CA LEU A 170 17.81 7.61 -20.82
C LEU A 170 18.87 6.57 -20.53
N PRO A 171 20.08 6.92 -20.07
CA PRO A 171 21.11 5.93 -19.74
C PRO A 171 20.62 4.98 -18.64
N LEU A 172 20.96 3.69 -18.79
CA LEU A 172 20.76 2.71 -17.72
C LEU A 172 21.87 2.87 -16.68
N ASP A 173 21.49 2.90 -15.40
CA ASP A 173 22.44 2.99 -14.30
C ASP A 173 22.86 1.59 -13.84
N LYS A 174 23.78 0.99 -14.60
CA LYS A 174 24.31 -0.36 -14.30
C LYS A 174 24.99 -0.40 -12.93
N THR A 175 25.66 0.67 -12.51
CA THR A 175 26.33 0.76 -11.21
C THR A 175 25.33 0.57 -10.08
N THR A 176 24.25 1.34 -10.08
CA THR A 176 23.18 1.23 -9.07
C THR A 176 22.54 -0.15 -9.05
N TRP A 177 22.39 -0.81 -10.20
CA TRP A 177 21.87 -2.19 -10.22
C TRP A 177 22.85 -3.19 -9.61
N GLN A 178 24.14 -3.08 -9.92
CA GLN A 178 25.16 -3.98 -9.37
C GLN A 178 25.35 -3.77 -7.88
N ASP A 179 25.32 -2.52 -7.41
CA ASP A 179 25.42 -2.21 -5.98
C ASP A 179 24.24 -2.84 -5.22
N ARG A 180 23.00 -2.69 -5.72
CA ARG A 180 21.82 -3.36 -5.16
C ARG A 180 21.92 -4.89 -5.20
N LEU A 181 22.45 -5.47 -6.27
CA LEU A 181 22.69 -6.91 -6.39
C LEU A 181 23.71 -7.39 -5.34
N ASN A 182 24.74 -6.59 -5.05
CA ASN A 182 25.79 -6.93 -4.09
C ASN A 182 25.34 -6.74 -2.62
N GLU A 183 24.42 -5.80 -2.36
CA GLU A 183 23.83 -5.57 -1.04
C GLU A 183 22.85 -6.67 -0.61
N MET A 184 22.21 -7.33 -1.57
CA MET A 184 21.36 -8.48 -1.28
C MET A 184 22.25 -9.66 -0.85
N SER A 185 22.05 -10.16 0.38
CA SER A 185 22.75 -11.33 0.93
C SER A 185 21.82 -12.54 1.02
N TRP A 186 22.33 -13.74 0.72
CA TRP A 186 21.58 -15.00 0.73
C TRP A 186 21.99 -15.88 1.90
N ARG A 187 21.07 -16.71 2.39
CA ARG A 187 21.34 -17.70 3.45
C ARG A 187 21.05 -19.15 3.07
N ASP A 188 20.39 -19.40 1.93
CA ASP A 188 20.06 -20.74 1.48
C ASP A 188 20.39 -20.95 -0.02
N GLY A 189 20.68 -22.19 -0.39
CA GLY A 189 21.16 -22.55 -1.72
C GLY A 189 20.08 -22.46 -2.82
N PHE A 190 18.80 -22.49 -2.47
CA PHE A 190 17.71 -22.30 -3.43
C PHE A 190 17.65 -20.84 -3.88
N THR A 191 17.64 -19.91 -2.91
CA THR A 191 17.67 -18.47 -3.12
C THR A 191 18.94 -18.04 -3.87
N GLU A 192 20.06 -18.70 -3.60
CA GLU A 192 21.33 -18.46 -4.32
C GLU A 192 21.21 -18.79 -5.83
N GLN A 193 20.66 -19.95 -6.20
CA GLN A 193 20.51 -20.32 -7.62
C GLN A 193 19.59 -19.36 -8.37
N MET A 194 18.49 -18.98 -7.74
CA MET A 194 17.53 -18.02 -8.26
C MET A 194 18.17 -16.64 -8.49
N PHE A 195 19.00 -16.21 -7.55
CA PHE A 195 19.73 -14.98 -7.67
C PHE A 195 20.81 -15.02 -8.75
N ILE A 196 21.54 -16.12 -8.90
CA ILE A 196 22.52 -16.30 -9.99
C ILE A 196 21.82 -16.16 -11.34
N ARG A 197 20.66 -16.80 -11.53
CA ARG A 197 19.85 -16.66 -12.74
C ARG A 197 19.43 -15.21 -12.97
N PHE A 198 18.92 -14.55 -11.92
CA PHE A 198 18.55 -13.14 -11.98
C PHE A 198 19.73 -12.25 -12.41
N ARG A 199 20.89 -12.42 -11.78
CA ARG A 199 22.12 -11.68 -12.11
C ARG A 199 22.53 -11.88 -13.57
N HIS A 200 22.49 -13.11 -14.08
CA HIS A 200 22.79 -13.39 -15.48
C HIS A 200 21.85 -12.67 -16.45
N ILE A 201 20.55 -12.62 -16.14
CA ILE A 201 19.56 -11.89 -16.94
C ILE A 201 19.89 -10.39 -16.96
N ILE A 202 20.19 -9.80 -15.79
CA ILE A 202 20.53 -8.39 -15.68
C ILE A 202 21.83 -8.05 -16.43
N ASP A 203 22.85 -8.89 -16.29
CA ASP A 203 24.13 -8.71 -16.99
C ASP A 203 23.97 -8.80 -18.51
N PHE A 204 23.15 -9.75 -19.00
CA PHE A 204 22.81 -9.88 -20.41
C PHE A 204 22.15 -8.60 -20.96
N VAL A 205 21.09 -8.13 -20.28
CA VAL A 205 20.34 -6.92 -20.69
C VAL A 205 21.22 -5.69 -20.65
N CYS A 206 22.00 -5.52 -19.59
CA CYS A 206 22.95 -4.40 -19.48
C CYS A 206 23.94 -4.40 -20.64
N THR A 207 24.52 -5.56 -20.97
CA THR A 207 25.53 -5.68 -22.04
C THR A 207 24.93 -5.34 -23.41
N ARG A 208 23.70 -5.79 -23.69
CA ARG A 208 23.00 -5.52 -24.95
C ARG A 208 22.55 -4.07 -25.08
N LEU A 209 22.15 -3.42 -23.99
CA LEU A 209 21.69 -2.03 -24.01
C LEU A 209 22.80 -0.98 -23.82
N HIS A 210 23.93 -1.32 -23.16
CA HIS A 210 25.07 -0.41 -22.96
C HIS A 210 26.06 -0.36 -24.12
N SER A 211 26.23 -1.45 -24.88
CA SER A 211 27.19 -1.50 -26.00
C SER A 211 26.87 -0.50 -27.12
N LYS A 212 25.67 0.09 -27.10
CA LYS A 212 25.19 1.07 -28.07
C LYS A 212 25.35 2.50 -27.52
N LYS A 213 26.54 3.10 -27.68
CA LYS A 213 26.72 4.56 -27.61
C LYS A 213 25.89 5.19 -28.73
N THR A 214 24.61 5.40 -28.47
CA THR A 214 23.63 5.78 -29.49
C THR A 214 23.62 7.29 -29.65
N THR A 215 24.29 7.77 -30.70
CA THR A 215 23.80 8.96 -31.39
C THR A 215 22.33 8.70 -31.76
N LYS A 216 21.44 9.69 -31.57
CA LYS A 216 19.96 9.58 -31.69
C LYS A 216 19.42 8.95 -32.98
N LYS A 217 20.26 8.61 -33.97
CA LYS A 217 19.89 8.17 -35.31
C LYS A 217 19.87 6.64 -35.55
N ASN A 218 20.42 5.79 -34.67
CA ASN A 218 20.54 4.35 -34.91
C ASN A 218 19.99 3.46 -33.76
N ILE A 219 18.82 3.78 -33.21
CA ILE A 219 18.13 2.88 -32.26
C ILE A 219 17.29 1.89 -33.09
N ASN A 220 17.67 0.61 -33.06
CA ASN A 220 16.83 -0.46 -33.60
C ASN A 220 15.78 -0.82 -32.54
N ILE A 221 14.55 -0.35 -32.74
CA ILE A 221 13.47 -0.54 -31.78
C ILE A 221 13.07 -2.00 -31.62
N ASP A 222 13.08 -2.78 -32.71
CA ASP A 222 12.68 -4.18 -32.69
C ASP A 222 13.64 -4.99 -31.80
N GLU A 223 14.93 -4.67 -31.86
CA GLU A 223 15.93 -5.30 -30.99
C GLU A 223 15.78 -4.88 -29.52
N GLU A 224 15.44 -3.63 -29.24
CA GLU A 224 15.20 -3.16 -27.88
C GLU A 224 13.92 -3.76 -27.27
N LEU A 225 12.86 -3.91 -28.06
CA LEU A 225 11.64 -4.59 -27.65
C LEU A 225 11.88 -6.09 -27.42
N ALA A 226 12.67 -6.76 -28.25
CA ALA A 226 13.07 -8.15 -28.04
C ALA A 226 13.87 -8.33 -26.74
N ILE A 227 14.73 -7.37 -26.38
CA ILE A 227 15.46 -7.38 -25.09
C ILE A 227 14.48 -7.18 -23.91
N LEU A 228 13.52 -6.27 -24.04
CA LEU A 228 12.49 -6.05 -23.01
C LEU A 228 11.60 -7.27 -22.83
N GLN A 229 11.23 -7.95 -23.92
CA GLN A 229 10.50 -9.21 -23.91
C GLN A 229 11.30 -10.29 -23.17
N TYR A 230 12.56 -10.52 -23.57
CA TYR A 230 13.42 -11.48 -22.93
C TYR A 230 13.53 -11.22 -21.41
N LEU A 231 13.74 -9.96 -21.03
CA LEU A 231 13.79 -9.55 -19.63
C LEU A 231 12.47 -9.87 -18.92
N ALA A 232 11.33 -9.46 -19.47
CA ALA A 232 10.02 -9.66 -18.85
C ALA A 232 9.70 -11.15 -18.66
N SER A 233 9.84 -11.95 -19.72
CA SER A 233 9.59 -13.39 -19.69
C SER A 233 10.57 -14.13 -18.75
N SER A 234 11.84 -13.72 -18.73
CA SER A 234 12.83 -14.36 -17.88
C SER A 234 12.67 -14.01 -16.40
N LEU A 235 12.21 -12.79 -16.08
CA LEU A 235 12.04 -12.34 -14.70
C LEU A 235 10.77 -12.88 -14.05
N ILE A 236 9.64 -12.87 -14.75
CA ILE A 236 8.37 -13.32 -14.15
C ILE A 236 8.35 -14.81 -13.85
N THR A 237 9.14 -15.57 -14.59
CA THR A 237 9.22 -17.02 -14.44
C THR A 237 10.10 -17.45 -13.27
N ILE A 238 10.92 -16.56 -12.70
CA ILE A 238 11.71 -16.82 -11.48
C ILE A 238 10.72 -17.00 -10.30
N PRO A 239 10.49 -18.21 -9.76
CA PRO A 239 9.56 -18.36 -8.65
C PRO A 239 10.05 -17.56 -7.43
N PRO A 240 9.26 -16.60 -6.92
CA PRO A 240 9.59 -15.95 -5.67
C PRO A 240 9.42 -16.95 -4.54
N SER A 241 10.31 -16.90 -3.56
CA SER A 241 10.08 -17.57 -2.28
C SER A 241 8.89 -16.91 -1.58
N ILE A 242 7.85 -17.66 -1.24
CA ILE A 242 6.77 -17.12 -0.40
C ILE A 242 7.38 -16.70 0.94
N PRO A 243 7.18 -15.44 1.40
CA PRO A 243 7.81 -14.95 2.61
C PRO A 243 7.48 -15.82 3.83
N ARG A 244 8.44 -16.09 4.71
CA ARG A 244 8.19 -16.89 5.92
C ARG A 244 7.15 -16.25 6.83
N MET A 245 7.09 -14.92 6.88
CA MET A 245 6.06 -14.18 7.62
C MET A 245 4.64 -14.45 7.12
N PHE A 246 4.48 -14.91 5.87
CA PHE A 246 3.21 -15.38 5.35
C PHE A 246 2.71 -16.61 6.12
N PHE A 247 3.58 -17.44 6.69
CA PHE A 247 3.16 -18.66 7.37
C PHE A 247 3.23 -18.58 8.89
N GLN A 248 4.15 -17.78 9.41
CA GLN A 248 4.40 -17.68 10.84
C GLN A 248 4.96 -16.31 11.22
N LYS A 249 4.41 -15.71 12.28
CA LYS A 249 4.94 -14.49 12.89
C LYS A 249 5.95 -14.89 13.97
N LEU A 250 7.23 -14.57 13.78
CA LEU A 250 8.30 -14.91 14.73
C LEU A 250 8.44 -13.89 15.87
N GLN A 251 8.05 -12.66 15.56
CA GLN A 251 7.99 -11.52 16.43
C GLN A 251 6.64 -10.84 16.21
N GLN A 252 6.07 -10.26 17.25
CA GLN A 252 4.89 -9.43 17.15
C GLN A 252 5.09 -8.21 18.04
N THR A 253 5.20 -7.04 17.41
CA THR A 253 5.38 -5.75 18.07
C THR A 253 4.08 -4.96 17.92
N VAL A 254 3.44 -4.63 19.05
CA VAL A 254 2.17 -3.90 19.10
C VAL A 254 2.38 -2.57 19.81
N VAL A 255 1.87 -1.49 19.23
CA VAL A 255 1.85 -0.17 19.87
C VAL A 255 0.45 0.11 20.39
N LYS A 256 0.29 0.18 21.70
CA LYS A 256 -0.93 0.64 22.35
C LYS A 256 -0.89 2.16 22.39
N LEU A 257 -1.67 2.80 21.51
CA LEU A 257 -1.67 4.25 21.34
C LEU A 257 -2.90 4.90 21.97
N VAL A 258 -2.65 5.81 22.91
CA VAL A 258 -3.65 6.68 23.53
C VAL A 258 -3.39 8.11 23.09
N VAL A 259 -4.40 8.77 22.55
CA VAL A 259 -4.32 10.13 22.04
C VAL A 259 -5.39 10.95 22.75
N SER A 260 -5.00 12.03 23.40
CA SER A 260 -5.90 12.97 24.06
C SER A 260 -5.97 14.28 23.25
N PRO A 261 -7.16 14.88 23.11
CA PRO A 261 -8.45 14.49 23.70
C PRO A 261 -9.04 13.18 23.13
N ASN A 262 -9.64 12.36 24.00
CA ASN A 262 -10.17 11.03 23.67
C ASN A 262 -11.53 11.12 22.94
N GLU A 263 -11.82 10.15 22.07
CA GLU A 263 -13.09 10.05 21.32
C GLU A 263 -14.31 9.62 22.16
N ASN A 264 -14.09 9.15 23.39
CA ASN A 264 -15.15 8.56 24.23
C ASN A 264 -16.19 9.56 24.75
N GLU A 265 -16.03 10.85 24.46
CA GLU A 265 -17.10 11.83 24.54
C GLU A 265 -17.54 12.11 23.10
N ASP A 266 -18.80 11.83 22.73
CA ASP A 266 -19.36 12.04 21.40
C ASP A 266 -18.88 13.37 20.77
N ARG A 267 -17.77 13.30 20.02
CA ARG A 267 -16.98 14.42 19.47
C ARG A 267 -16.53 15.43 20.54
N PRO A 268 -15.31 15.33 21.09
CA PRO A 268 -14.82 16.33 22.02
C PRO A 268 -14.88 17.72 21.37
N VAL A 269 -15.67 18.60 22.00
CA VAL A 269 -15.83 19.98 21.58
C VAL A 269 -14.70 20.78 22.21
N HIS A 270 -13.75 21.23 21.40
CA HIS A 270 -12.66 22.08 21.91
C HIS A 270 -13.08 23.56 21.87
N GLU A 271 -13.17 24.18 23.04
CA GLU A 271 -13.47 25.61 23.21
C GLU A 271 -12.17 26.43 23.33
N SER A 272 -11.46 26.64 22.21
CA SER A 272 -10.20 27.41 22.22
C SER A 272 -10.04 28.27 20.97
N ASP A 273 -9.26 29.35 21.12
CA ASP A 273 -8.96 30.38 20.12
C ASP A 273 -7.95 29.90 19.04
N ALA A 274 -8.19 28.72 18.45
CA ALA A 274 -7.38 28.04 17.42
C ALA A 274 -6.19 27.17 17.89
N LEU A 275 -5.87 27.10 19.19
CA LEU A 275 -4.82 26.20 19.69
C LEU A 275 -5.40 24.94 20.31
N LEU A 276 -5.05 23.77 19.76
CA LEU A 276 -5.41 22.47 20.29
C LEU A 276 -4.17 21.72 20.80
N PRO A 277 -4.04 21.53 22.12
CA PRO A 277 -3.02 20.63 22.66
C PRO A 277 -3.45 19.18 22.40
N VAL A 278 -2.54 18.38 21.83
CA VAL A 278 -2.71 16.94 21.62
C VAL A 278 -1.62 16.23 22.41
N GLN A 279 -2.00 15.35 23.34
CA GLN A 279 -1.03 14.51 24.05
C GLN A 279 -1.14 13.08 23.56
N ILE A 280 0.00 12.48 23.30
CA ILE A 280 0.10 11.13 22.75
C ILE A 280 0.92 10.32 23.73
N HIS A 281 0.33 9.23 24.20
CA HIS A 281 0.98 8.24 25.04
C HIS A 281 0.99 6.92 24.28
N GLY A 282 2.18 6.32 24.15
CA GLY A 282 2.33 5.02 23.54
C GLY A 282 3.06 4.04 24.44
N GLU A 283 2.61 2.80 24.43
CA GLU A 283 3.28 1.66 25.06
C GLU A 283 3.58 0.62 23.99
N ILE A 284 4.83 0.18 23.92
CA ILE A 284 5.30 -0.85 23.00
C ILE A 284 5.30 -2.18 23.74
N ASP A 285 4.49 -3.11 23.23
CA ASP A 285 4.40 -4.48 23.72
C ASP A 285 4.98 -5.40 22.65
N ALA A 286 6.03 -6.15 22.97
CA ALA A 286 6.72 -6.99 22.00
C ALA A 286 6.79 -8.43 22.53
N THR A 287 6.27 -9.37 21.74
CA THR A 287 6.37 -10.81 22.00
C THR A 287 7.25 -11.48 20.95
N TYR A 288 8.06 -12.43 21.39
CA TYR A 288 9.02 -13.13 20.55
C TYR A 288 9.12 -14.60 20.94
N HIS A 289 9.25 -15.48 19.94
CA HIS A 289 9.37 -16.93 20.18
C HIS A 289 10.71 -17.34 20.78
N GLN A 290 11.81 -16.63 20.48
CA GLN A 290 13.15 -16.94 21.00
C GLN A 290 13.94 -15.65 21.32
N LEU A 291 14.38 -14.96 20.26
CA LEU A 291 15.13 -13.71 20.33
C LEU A 291 14.44 -12.69 19.43
N PRO A 292 14.48 -11.40 19.79
CA PRO A 292 13.94 -10.36 18.92
C PRO A 292 14.73 -10.34 17.60
N LEU A 293 14.00 -10.37 16.49
CA LEU A 293 14.55 -10.13 15.16
C LEU A 293 15.10 -8.70 15.07
N ARG A 294 14.38 -7.75 15.67
CA ARG A 294 14.74 -6.34 15.77
C ARG A 294 14.22 -5.77 17.08
N THR A 295 14.86 -4.69 17.52
CA THR A 295 14.42 -3.93 18.71
C THR A 295 14.24 -2.47 18.32
N VAL A 296 13.30 -1.81 18.98
CA VAL A 296 13.02 -0.40 18.74
C VAL A 296 14.07 0.42 19.50
N LYS A 297 14.87 1.16 18.75
CA LYS A 297 15.84 2.11 19.30
C LYS A 297 15.18 3.44 19.62
N GLN A 298 14.33 3.90 18.71
CA GLN A 298 13.74 5.23 18.77
C GLN A 298 12.33 5.23 18.16
N VAL A 299 11.47 6.12 18.65
CA VAL A 299 10.12 6.33 18.14
C VAL A 299 10.01 7.72 17.51
N PHE A 300 9.36 7.77 16.35
CA PHE A 300 8.94 8.99 15.70
C PHE A 300 7.42 9.06 15.72
N VAL A 301 6.90 10.16 16.26
CA VAL A 301 5.47 10.45 16.26
C VAL A 301 5.22 11.58 15.28
N GLU A 302 4.37 11.32 14.29
CA GLU A 302 3.91 12.30 13.31
C GLU A 302 2.42 12.57 13.53
N VAL A 303 2.03 13.85 13.52
CA VAL A 303 0.64 14.27 13.62
C VAL A 303 0.26 15.02 12.36
N LEU A 304 -0.82 14.58 11.72
CA LEU A 304 -1.37 15.17 10.50
C LEU A 304 -2.80 15.65 10.77
N THR A 305 -3.15 16.82 10.26
CA THR A 305 -4.50 17.38 10.38
C THR A 305 -5.16 17.46 9.02
N SER A 306 -6.42 17.02 8.92
CA SER A 306 -7.25 17.20 7.73
C SER A 306 -8.60 17.79 8.11
N GLN A 307 -9.13 18.67 7.27
CA GLN A 307 -10.42 19.33 7.52
C GLN A 307 -11.56 18.55 6.87
N GLU A 308 -12.61 18.24 7.63
CA GLU A 308 -13.83 17.64 7.07
C GLU A 308 -14.61 18.69 6.27
N MET A 309 -14.57 18.59 4.95
CA MET A 309 -15.42 19.42 4.08
C MET A 309 -16.86 18.88 4.08
N ASN A 310 -17.82 19.73 4.43
CA ASN A 310 -19.25 19.40 4.38
C ASN A 310 -19.66 18.98 2.96
N LYS A 311 -20.20 17.76 2.83
CA LYS A 311 -20.72 17.11 1.59
C LYS A 311 -21.95 17.81 0.97
N LYS A 312 -22.00 19.15 0.87
CA LYS A 312 -23.08 19.88 0.17
C LYS A 312 -22.79 20.20 -1.30
N THR A 313 -21.61 19.87 -1.80
CA THR A 313 -21.29 19.85 -3.23
C THR A 313 -21.16 18.41 -3.73
N LYS A 314 -22.24 17.63 -3.60
CA LYS A 314 -22.41 16.47 -4.49
C LYS A 314 -22.86 17.01 -5.85
N THR A 315 -21.91 17.01 -6.79
CA THR A 315 -22.17 17.05 -8.23
C THR A 315 -23.34 16.12 -8.53
N LYS A 316 -24.40 16.64 -9.16
CA LYS A 316 -25.49 15.85 -9.71
C LYS A 316 -24.90 14.83 -10.70
N VAL A 317 -24.76 13.58 -10.28
CA VAL A 317 -24.69 12.46 -11.19
C VAL A 317 -26.11 11.92 -11.27
N SER A 318 -26.78 12.24 -12.38
CA SER A 318 -28.08 11.70 -12.72
C SER A 318 -27.96 10.18 -12.89
N THR A 319 -28.81 9.48 -12.15
CA THR A 319 -29.19 8.08 -12.34
C THR A 319 -29.53 7.78 -13.80
N LEU A 320 -28.94 6.72 -14.35
CA LEU A 320 -29.52 5.96 -15.45
C LEU A 320 -29.45 4.48 -15.08
N ASP A 321 -30.56 3.96 -14.58
CA ASP A 321 -30.85 2.53 -14.53
C ASP A 321 -31.32 2.07 -15.92
N GLN A 322 -31.00 0.81 -16.23
CA GLN A 322 -31.51 -0.05 -17.31
C GLN A 322 -30.93 0.19 -18.72
N ILE A 323 -30.04 -0.71 -19.14
CA ILE A 323 -30.20 -1.59 -20.31
C ILE A 323 -29.24 -2.79 -20.14
N THR A 324 -29.80 -3.98 -20.34
CA THR A 324 -29.19 -5.30 -20.49
C THR A 324 -28.29 -5.37 -21.72
N ASP A 325 -27.04 -5.82 -21.59
CA ASP A 325 -26.36 -6.75 -22.53
C ASP A 325 -24.88 -6.96 -22.14
N ASP A 326 -24.34 -8.10 -22.59
CA ASP A 326 -23.18 -8.90 -22.16
C ASP A 326 -21.77 -8.27 -22.17
N ASP A 327 -21.61 -6.95 -22.16
CA ASP A 327 -20.29 -6.27 -22.20
C ASP A 327 -19.81 -5.71 -20.84
N SER A 328 -20.56 -5.92 -19.76
CA SER A 328 -20.34 -5.28 -18.45
C SER A 328 -19.19 -5.86 -17.60
N TYR A 329 -18.46 -6.88 -18.05
CA TYR A 329 -17.36 -7.46 -17.26
C TYR A 329 -16.00 -6.78 -17.51
N ARG A 330 -15.82 -6.07 -18.64
CA ARG A 330 -14.57 -5.37 -18.98
C ARG A 330 -14.51 -3.93 -18.47
N GLU A 331 -15.64 -3.25 -18.35
CA GLU A 331 -15.68 -1.84 -17.94
C GLU A 331 -15.72 -1.62 -16.41
N ALA A 332 -16.14 -2.64 -15.65
CA ALA A 332 -16.08 -2.63 -14.18
C ALA A 332 -14.63 -2.75 -13.66
N LYS A 333 -13.72 -3.39 -14.40
CA LYS A 333 -12.30 -3.48 -14.04
C LYS A 333 -11.52 -2.21 -14.43
N ALA A 334 -11.94 -1.47 -15.47
CA ALA A 334 -11.32 -0.20 -15.85
C ALA A 334 -11.61 0.95 -14.86
N SER A 335 -12.75 0.91 -14.16
CA SER A 335 -13.14 1.95 -13.19
C SER A 335 -12.63 1.73 -11.76
N LEU A 336 -12.08 0.55 -11.45
CA LEU A 336 -11.43 0.25 -10.16
C LEU A 336 -9.91 0.55 -10.14
N PHE A 337 -9.29 0.81 -11.30
CA PHE A 337 -7.84 1.03 -11.43
C PHE A 337 -7.48 2.42 -12.00
N SER A 338 -8.41 3.39 -11.95
CA SER A 338 -8.19 4.79 -12.37
C SER A 338 -7.76 5.74 -11.24
N ALA A 339 -7.49 5.26 -10.02
CA ALA A 339 -6.95 6.11 -8.96
C ALA A 339 -5.67 5.49 -8.39
N GLY A 340 -4.53 6.13 -8.63
CA GLY A 340 -3.28 5.73 -7.99
C GLY A 340 -2.02 5.99 -8.81
N SER A 341 -1.82 7.22 -9.29
CA SER A 341 -0.47 7.74 -9.50
C SER A 341 -0.41 9.13 -8.90
N SER A 342 0.28 9.29 -7.77
CA SER A 342 1.12 10.44 -7.40
C SER A 342 1.55 10.33 -5.93
N LEU A 343 2.72 9.72 -5.71
CA LEU A 343 3.63 10.18 -4.65
C LEU A 343 4.68 11.06 -5.34
N SER A 344 4.21 12.17 -5.88
CA SER A 344 5.02 13.34 -6.18
C SER A 344 4.08 14.54 -6.13
N LYS A 345 4.19 15.30 -5.05
CA LYS A 345 3.34 16.44 -4.63
C LYS A 345 2.00 16.03 -4.04
N ILE A 346 1.92 16.20 -2.72
CA ILE A 346 0.71 16.57 -2.01
C ILE A 346 0.21 17.86 -2.65
N THR A 347 -0.65 17.75 -3.65
CA THR A 347 -1.51 18.82 -4.15
C THR A 347 -2.75 18.17 -4.76
N ASP A 348 -3.61 17.59 -3.91
CA ASP A 348 -5.00 17.25 -4.27
C ASP A 348 -5.92 17.72 -3.13
N ASN A 349 -6.07 19.04 -3.10
CA ASN A 349 -7.05 19.92 -2.47
C ASN A 349 -6.31 21.08 -1.80
N GLU A 350 -6.46 22.27 -2.38
CA GLU A 350 -5.81 23.52 -1.97
C GLU A 350 -6.22 24.03 -0.56
N ASN A 351 -6.64 23.17 0.38
CA ASN A 351 -6.98 23.58 1.74
C ASN A 351 -6.52 22.62 2.86
N ASP A 352 -5.79 21.54 2.57
CA ASP A 352 -5.26 20.69 3.63
C ASP A 352 -3.98 21.30 4.22
N HIS A 353 -4.12 21.98 5.36
CA HIS A 353 -3.00 22.42 6.20
C HIS A 353 -2.45 21.21 6.96
N TYR A 354 -1.35 20.64 6.46
CA TYR A 354 -0.55 19.66 7.21
C TYR A 354 0.51 20.38 8.04
N GLU A 355 0.36 20.39 9.36
CA GLU A 355 1.42 20.79 10.29
C GLU A 355 2.20 19.53 10.69
N ASN A 356 3.21 19.16 9.88
CA ASN A 356 4.07 18.00 10.19
C ASN A 356 5.01 18.35 11.34
N VAL A 357 4.73 17.83 12.52
CA VAL A 357 5.65 17.87 13.65
C VAL A 357 6.11 16.44 13.91
N ILE A 358 7.42 16.21 13.81
CA ILE A 358 8.04 14.93 14.15
C ILE A 358 8.76 15.11 15.48
N LEU A 359 8.32 14.39 16.50
CA LEU A 359 9.03 14.32 17.77
C LEU A 359 9.86 13.03 17.83
N ASN A 360 11.13 13.22 18.16
CA ASN A 360 12.12 12.18 18.38
C ASN A 360 12.13 11.86 19.88
N GLU A 361 11.51 10.77 20.29
CA GLU A 361 11.44 10.38 21.69
C GLU A 361 12.34 9.18 21.97
N GLU A 362 13.19 9.30 22.99
CA GLU A 362 13.93 8.16 23.54
C GLU A 362 12.96 7.30 24.36
N LEU A 363 12.99 5.99 24.12
CA LEU A 363 12.15 5.05 24.85
C LEU A 363 12.60 4.94 26.31
N LYS A 364 11.66 5.13 27.24
CA LYS A 364 11.84 4.83 28.66
C LYS A 364 10.89 3.70 29.02
N ASP A 365 11.44 2.53 29.38
CA ASP A 365 10.66 1.35 29.77
C ASP A 365 9.57 0.97 28.74
N ASN A 366 9.93 0.95 27.45
CA ASN A 366 9.03 0.68 26.32
C ASN A 366 7.83 1.64 26.20
N ARG A 367 7.91 2.82 26.83
CA ARG A 367 6.88 3.85 26.77
C ARG A 367 7.44 5.13 26.16
N PHE A 368 6.58 5.85 25.47
CA PHE A 368 6.87 7.17 24.93
C PHE A 368 5.70 8.12 25.17
N HIS A 369 6.02 9.41 25.28
CA HIS A 369 5.05 10.48 25.42
C HIS A 369 5.45 11.64 24.53
N ALA A 370 4.51 12.16 23.76
CA ALA A 370 4.71 13.28 22.87
C ALA A 370 3.57 14.29 23.01
N GLY A 371 3.91 15.57 23.09
CA GLY A 371 2.95 16.66 23.20
C GLY A 371 3.04 17.58 21.99
N PHE A 372 1.91 17.82 21.35
CA PHE A 372 1.79 18.69 20.17
C PHE A 372 0.82 19.83 20.47
N ILE A 373 1.05 20.97 19.82
CA ILE A 373 0.11 22.09 19.83
C ILE A 373 -0.22 22.38 18.37
N LEU A 374 -1.46 22.11 17.98
CA LEU A 374 -1.94 22.27 16.61
C LEU A 374 -2.64 23.62 16.45
N HIS A 375 -2.31 24.32 15.36
CA HIS A 375 -2.94 25.58 14.99
C HIS A 375 -4.14 25.35 14.05
N LEU A 376 -5.34 25.25 14.60
CA LEU A 376 -6.58 25.01 13.87
C LEU A 376 -7.30 26.33 13.54
N GLY A 377 -7.10 26.85 12.32
CA GLY A 377 -7.53 28.19 11.94
C GLY A 377 -9.04 28.40 11.72
N THR A 378 -9.87 27.35 11.64
CA THR A 378 -11.30 27.49 11.31
C THR A 378 -12.22 26.65 12.19
N VAL A 379 -13.45 27.13 12.41
CA VAL A 379 -14.46 26.45 13.22
C VAL A 379 -15.13 25.37 12.38
N THR A 380 -14.61 24.15 12.46
CA THR A 380 -15.02 23.00 11.63
C THR A 380 -14.70 21.69 12.35
N HIS A 381 -15.03 20.57 11.71
CA HIS A 381 -14.53 19.25 12.09
C HIS A 381 -13.14 19.03 11.49
N TYR A 382 -12.24 18.51 12.31
CA TYR A 382 -10.89 18.11 11.93
C TYR A 382 -10.69 16.64 12.27
N ASN A 383 -10.04 15.92 11.36
CA ASN A 383 -9.46 14.61 11.66
C ASN A 383 -7.98 14.82 11.96
N ILE A 384 -7.54 14.28 13.08
CA ILE A 384 -6.15 14.30 13.52
C ILE A 384 -5.65 12.87 13.39
N HIS A 385 -4.75 12.65 12.46
CA HIS A 385 -4.12 11.37 12.22
C HIS A 385 -2.78 11.36 12.94
N VAL A 386 -2.61 10.44 13.88
CA VAL A 386 -1.36 10.20 14.59
C VAL A 386 -0.73 8.94 14.01
N ARG A 387 0.49 9.07 13.50
CA ARG A 387 1.29 7.97 12.95
C ARG A 387 2.54 7.75 13.78
N VAL A 388 2.84 6.48 14.02
CA VAL A 388 4.02 6.05 14.77
C VAL A 388 4.95 5.29 13.82
N SER A 389 6.22 5.70 13.82
CA SER A 389 7.31 5.04 13.10
C SER A 389 8.43 4.68 14.08
N PHE A 390 9.23 3.68 13.74
CA PHE A 390 10.37 3.22 14.54
C PHE A 390 11.70 3.47 13.83
N GLU A 391 12.75 3.70 14.60
CA GLU A 391 14.14 3.42 14.20
C GLU A 391 14.58 2.13 14.88
N ASP A 392 15.23 1.22 14.14
CA ASP A 392 15.91 0.08 14.75
C ASP A 392 17.39 0.40 15.08
N ASN A 393 18.07 -0.57 15.67
CA ASN A 393 19.49 -0.43 16.03
C ASN A 393 20.43 -0.25 14.83
N ASN A 394 19.99 -0.60 13.62
CA ASN A 394 20.76 -0.43 12.39
C ASN A 394 20.51 0.95 11.76
N GLY A 395 19.68 1.80 12.38
CA GLY A 395 19.31 3.10 11.84
C GLY A 395 18.25 3.03 10.72
N GLN A 396 17.62 1.87 10.51
CA GLN A 396 16.56 1.74 9.53
C GLN A 396 15.25 2.28 10.11
N ARG A 397 14.59 3.15 9.35
CA ARG A 397 13.26 3.69 9.68
C ARG A 397 12.15 2.79 9.16
N TRP A 398 11.22 2.44 10.04
CA TRP A 398 10.04 1.62 9.80
C TRP A 398 8.80 2.48 9.97
N THR A 399 7.99 2.61 8.93
CA THR A 399 6.88 3.57 8.89
C THR A 399 5.54 2.88 9.07
N ASN A 400 4.54 3.62 9.54
CA ASN A 400 3.16 3.15 9.70
C ASN A 400 3.04 1.91 10.60
N VAL A 401 3.82 1.86 11.68
CA VAL A 401 3.77 0.73 12.63
C VAL A 401 2.49 0.78 13.47
N ALA A 402 2.01 1.98 13.75
CA ALA A 402 0.67 2.20 14.28
C ALA A 402 0.11 3.53 13.80
N GLU A 403 -1.21 3.57 13.64
CA GLU A 403 -1.96 4.77 13.28
C GLU A 403 -3.22 4.86 14.13
N LYS A 404 -3.54 6.07 14.57
CA LYS A 404 -4.81 6.37 15.23
C LYS A 404 -5.33 7.68 14.72
N THR A 405 -6.60 7.70 14.31
CA THR A 405 -7.28 8.94 13.93
C THR A 405 -8.23 9.32 15.04
N ILE A 406 -8.27 10.61 15.40
CA ILE A 406 -9.31 11.17 16.26
C ILE A 406 -10.05 12.29 15.53
N CYS A 407 -11.36 12.39 15.74
CA CYS A 407 -12.18 13.46 15.18
C CYS A 407 -12.51 14.51 16.25
N ILE A 408 -12.26 15.78 15.95
CA ILE A 408 -12.48 16.90 16.87
C ILE A 408 -13.33 17.97 16.20
N LYS A 409 -14.28 18.53 16.96
CA LYS A 409 -15.06 19.68 16.53
C LYS A 409 -14.57 20.94 17.24
N LEU A 410 -14.09 21.91 16.47
CA LEU A 410 -13.75 23.22 17.01
C LEU A 410 -15.00 24.11 17.03
N ASN A 411 -15.35 24.69 18.19
CA ASN A 411 -16.49 25.61 18.34
C ASN A 411 -16.02 27.05 18.59
N ASN A 412 -16.76 28.02 18.05
CA ASN A 412 -16.45 29.43 18.27
C ASN A 412 -17.00 29.89 19.64
N ARG A 413 -16.11 30.28 20.55
CA ARG A 413 -16.45 30.73 21.92
C ARG A 413 -17.42 31.93 21.95
N ARG A 414 -17.55 32.67 20.85
CA ARG A 414 -18.41 33.87 20.74
C ARG A 414 -19.91 33.59 20.60
N GLN A 415 -20.35 32.40 20.18
CA GLN A 415 -21.79 32.15 19.95
C GLN A 415 -22.57 31.70 21.20
N ASN A 416 -21.90 31.13 22.21
CA ASN A 416 -22.59 30.58 23.40
C ASN A 416 -22.94 31.62 24.48
N ARG A 417 -22.44 32.86 24.41
CA ARG A 417 -22.83 33.92 25.35
C ARG A 417 -24.20 34.57 25.03
N SER A 418 -24.81 34.25 23.90
CA SER A 418 -26.10 34.82 23.46
C SER A 418 -27.35 34.05 23.93
N ALA A 419 -27.21 32.89 24.59
CA ALA A 419 -28.33 32.03 24.94
C ALA A 419 -28.75 32.04 26.44
N VAL A 420 -28.09 32.85 27.28
CA VAL A 420 -28.45 32.99 28.71
C VAL A 420 -28.85 34.44 29.00
N ALA A 421 -29.97 34.87 28.40
CA ALA A 421 -30.61 36.14 28.74
C ALA A 421 -32.11 36.10 28.40
N THR A 422 -32.85 35.16 28.96
CA THR A 422 -34.32 35.24 29.01
C THR A 422 -34.75 35.64 30.42
N ARG A 423 -35.29 36.85 30.51
CA ARG A 423 -35.77 37.55 31.72
C ARG A 423 -36.84 36.76 32.49
N PRO A 424 -37.00 37.04 33.81
CA PRO A 424 -38.10 36.52 34.61
C PRO A 424 -39.41 37.22 34.25
N SER A 425 -40.47 36.46 34.01
CA SER A 425 -41.82 36.99 33.86
C SER A 425 -42.45 37.25 35.24
N LEU A 426 -42.69 38.53 35.51
CA LEU A 426 -43.61 39.03 36.52
C LEU A 426 -45.01 38.42 36.31
N GLN A 427 -45.54 37.71 37.31
CA GLN A 427 -46.99 37.58 37.48
C GLN A 427 -47.43 38.42 38.68
N GLN A 428 -48.30 39.37 38.37
CA GLN A 428 -48.93 40.32 39.26
C GLN A 428 -49.83 39.64 40.29
N ILE A 429 -49.69 40.11 41.52
CA ILE A 429 -50.67 40.03 42.59
C ILE A 429 -51.93 40.81 42.16
N ARG A 430 -53.10 40.18 42.26
CA ARG A 430 -54.37 40.88 42.53
C ARG A 430 -55.10 40.17 43.66
N SER A 431 -55.24 40.89 44.76
CA SER A 431 -56.11 40.62 45.88
C SER A 431 -57.52 41.16 45.61
N THR A 432 -58.53 40.44 46.10
CA THR A 432 -59.87 40.86 46.63
C THR A 432 -60.63 39.55 46.83
N GLY A 433 -61.28 39.18 47.92
CA GLY A 433 -61.65 39.83 49.19
C GLY A 433 -62.82 39.01 49.78
N ALA A 434 -62.64 38.56 51.02
CA ALA A 434 -63.61 38.30 52.11
C ALA A 434 -64.98 37.58 51.92
N THR A 435 -65.29 36.80 52.97
CA THR A 435 -66.59 36.29 53.50
C THR A 435 -67.26 35.13 52.71
N ASN A 436 -67.73 34.03 53.31
CA ASN A 436 -67.95 33.60 54.70
C ASN A 436 -67.61 32.11 54.84
#